data_AF-A0A8H3FAT9-F1
#
_entry.id   AF-A0A8H3FAT9-F1
#
_cell.length_a   1.000
_cell.length_b   1.000
_cell.length_c   1.000
_cell.angle_alpha   90.00
_cell.angle_beta   90.00
_cell.angle_gamma   90.00
#
_symmetry.space_group_name_H-M   'P 1'
#
loop_
_entity.id
_entity.type
_entity.pdbx_description
1 polymer ?
#
loop_
_entity_poly.entity_id
_entity_poly.type
_entity_poly.pdbx_seq_one_letter_code
_entity_poly.pdbx_strand_id
1 'polypeptide(L)'
;MFGNTYIGLNERTLQSHIDHAERWGYRDHTLRREIVGAGRWDKFIFSKILLVLELIMGELKKPKDEQAEWVVWYDADTLILNPNIQWELFLPPAAFANINFMATKNVDGVNAGLFFFRVDEWSVEFLSDTYSLGRLRPEIDISGNIEQNSMKYLLSQDQVKKHIIYQPQSWYNGFHGDGRADTEINEGDMLVHFAGINHDDEEGRKNELMSEWFAKIEKEPEKWQVPLEKTKYPKAIEAFWKTYEKSKGILDSVHVRPDSQSGPDQAVKWARDELKWAVEELAYDATWLKKCTEDMAQALTTAERTQVVERPTGGQGGESGGHAKQQALTDAKEPEQPAVGGQGHSSDSQEQLAAGTDGKVETPRISSQRFKGPPME
;
A
#
# COMPACT_ATOMS: atom_id res chain seq x y z
N MET A 1 10.35 11.28 39.29
CA MET A 1 8.94 11.74 39.35
C MET A 1 8.40 11.91 37.93
N PHE A 2 8.68 10.98 37.01
CA PHE A 2 8.38 11.11 35.56
C PHE A 2 7.52 9.98 34.98
N GLY A 3 7.24 8.91 35.73
CA GLY A 3 6.44 7.77 35.25
C GLY A 3 4.91 7.96 35.22
N ASN A 4 4.40 9.17 35.45
CA ASN A 4 2.95 9.45 35.48
C ASN A 4 2.45 10.31 34.32
N THR A 5 3.34 11.08 33.67
CA THR A 5 2.94 12.04 32.63
C THR A 5 2.69 11.35 31.28
N TYR A 6 3.52 10.37 30.92
CA TYR A 6 3.37 9.59 29.69
C TYR A 6 2.07 8.77 29.67
N ILE A 7 1.78 8.06 30.77
CA ILE A 7 0.50 7.37 30.95
C ILE A 7 -0.64 8.38 30.82
N GLY A 8 -0.53 9.55 31.46
CA GLY A 8 -1.54 10.60 31.36
C GLY A 8 -1.81 11.08 29.93
N LEU A 9 -0.78 11.27 29.09
CA LEU A 9 -0.96 11.73 27.71
C LEU A 9 -1.53 10.65 26.79
N ASN A 10 -1.11 9.39 26.94
CA ASN A 10 -1.71 8.28 26.20
C ASN A 10 -3.17 8.01 26.61
N GLU A 11 -3.51 8.19 27.89
CA GLU A 11 -4.93 8.13 28.32
C GLU A 11 -5.74 9.28 27.70
N ARG A 12 -5.14 10.47 27.50
CA ARG A 12 -5.84 11.58 26.85
C ARG A 12 -6.07 11.35 25.36
N THR A 13 -5.09 10.79 24.65
CA THR A 13 -5.29 10.41 23.24
C THR A 13 -6.30 9.28 23.13
N LEU A 14 -6.23 8.28 23.99
CA LEU A 14 -7.26 7.23 24.08
C LEU A 14 -8.65 7.83 24.33
N GLN A 15 -8.78 8.79 25.26
CA GLN A 15 -10.05 9.44 25.53
C GLN A 15 -10.61 10.13 24.28
N SER A 16 -9.75 10.73 23.43
CA SER A 16 -10.20 11.32 22.17
C SER A 16 -10.84 10.31 21.21
N HIS A 17 -10.37 9.06 21.21
CA HIS A 17 -10.98 7.96 20.44
C HIS A 17 -12.26 7.45 21.08
N ILE A 18 -12.30 7.33 22.41
CA ILE A 18 -13.52 6.94 23.14
C ILE A 18 -14.63 7.96 22.87
N ASP A 19 -14.34 9.26 22.96
CA ASP A 19 -15.31 10.33 22.69
C ASP A 19 -15.80 10.30 21.24
N HIS A 20 -14.91 9.99 20.30
CA HIS A 20 -15.25 9.81 18.89
C HIS A 20 -16.14 8.58 18.66
N ALA A 21 -15.81 7.46 19.29
CA ALA A 21 -16.61 6.25 19.26
C ALA A 21 -18.02 6.49 19.83
N GLU A 22 -18.12 7.16 20.98
CA GLU A 22 -19.40 7.49 21.61
C GLU A 22 -20.26 8.39 20.72
N ARG A 23 -19.65 9.40 20.09
CA ARG A 23 -20.33 10.31 19.16
C ARG A 23 -20.98 9.58 17.98
N TRP A 24 -20.31 8.57 17.43
CA TRP A 24 -20.76 7.86 16.24
C TRP A 24 -21.38 6.49 16.52
N GLY A 25 -21.50 6.11 17.79
CA GLY A 25 -22.10 4.84 18.21
C GLY A 25 -21.21 3.61 17.95
N TYR A 26 -19.89 3.81 17.83
CA TYR A 26 -18.95 2.70 17.70
C TYR A 26 -18.72 2.01 19.04
N ARG A 27 -18.34 0.73 18.98
CA ARG A 27 -17.91 -0.04 20.14
C ARG A 27 -16.39 0.09 20.29
N ASP A 28 -15.95 0.70 21.39
CA ASP A 28 -14.53 0.78 21.77
C ASP A 28 -14.11 -0.46 22.57
N HIS A 29 -12.90 -0.95 22.31
CA HIS A 29 -12.25 -2.01 23.08
C HIS A 29 -10.80 -1.64 23.37
N THR A 30 -10.50 -1.33 24.63
CA THR A 30 -9.13 -1.03 25.04
C THR A 30 -8.42 -2.25 25.64
N LEU A 31 -7.27 -2.61 25.08
CA LEU A 31 -6.39 -3.61 25.68
C LEU A 31 -5.63 -3.02 26.89
N ARG A 32 -5.99 -3.44 28.10
CA ARG A 32 -5.35 -2.97 29.34
C ARG A 32 -4.34 -3.96 29.94
N ARG A 33 -4.26 -5.18 29.41
CA ARG A 33 -3.41 -6.27 29.91
C ARG A 33 -2.90 -7.10 28.75
N GLU A 34 -1.71 -7.67 28.89
CA GLU A 34 -1.20 -8.63 27.93
C GLU A 34 -2.10 -9.87 27.84
N ILE A 35 -2.38 -10.33 26.62
CA ILE A 35 -3.15 -11.57 26.39
C ILE A 35 -2.24 -12.79 26.54
N VAL A 36 -1.01 -12.69 26.03
CA VAL A 36 0.01 -13.73 26.13
C VAL A 36 1.24 -13.17 26.84
N GLY A 37 1.56 -13.73 28.01
CA GLY A 37 2.66 -13.28 28.87
C GLY A 37 4.04 -13.77 28.43
N ALA A 38 5.07 -13.03 28.85
CA ALA A 38 6.48 -13.21 28.53
C ALA A 38 6.98 -14.68 28.65
N GLY A 39 7.50 -15.22 27.55
CA GLY A 39 8.09 -16.56 27.54
C GLY A 39 8.88 -16.98 26.30
N ARG A 40 8.72 -16.31 25.15
CA ARG A 40 9.56 -16.45 23.94
C ARG A 40 9.09 -15.45 22.89
N TRP A 41 10.04 -14.73 22.27
CA TRP A 41 9.82 -13.69 21.26
C TRP A 41 9.01 -12.50 21.79
N ASP A 42 9.74 -11.51 22.32
CA ASP A 42 9.43 -10.07 22.31
C ASP A 42 7.99 -9.66 22.70
N LYS A 43 7.82 -9.46 24.01
CA LYS A 43 6.96 -8.52 24.78
C LYS A 43 5.83 -7.75 24.05
N PHE A 44 4.62 -7.74 24.65
CA PHE A 44 3.41 -6.91 24.36
C PHE A 44 2.83 -6.90 22.93
N ILE A 45 3.67 -7.03 21.91
CA ILE A 45 3.43 -6.68 20.51
C ILE A 45 2.30 -7.51 19.87
N PHE A 46 2.29 -8.82 20.06
CA PHE A 46 1.26 -9.68 19.47
C PHE A 46 -0.11 -9.57 20.15
N SER A 47 -0.21 -8.93 21.32
CA SER A 47 -1.51 -8.75 21.97
C SER A 47 -2.45 -7.88 21.12
N LYS A 48 -1.91 -6.97 20.30
CA LYS A 48 -2.63 -6.25 19.23
C LYS A 48 -3.34 -7.21 18.29
N ILE A 49 -2.57 -8.12 17.68
CA ILE A 49 -3.07 -9.10 16.69
C ILE A 49 -4.11 -10.03 17.32
N LEU A 50 -3.84 -10.51 18.54
CA LEU A 50 -4.75 -11.41 19.25
C LEU A 50 -6.07 -10.74 19.67
N LEU A 51 -6.03 -9.47 20.10
CA LEU A 51 -7.26 -8.73 20.41
C LEU A 51 -8.11 -8.55 19.15
N VAL A 52 -7.52 -8.10 18.04
CA VAL A 52 -8.26 -7.93 16.78
C VAL A 52 -8.85 -9.25 16.32
N LEU A 53 -8.09 -10.35 16.43
CA LEU A 53 -8.56 -11.70 16.12
C LEU A 53 -9.75 -12.11 17.00
N GLU A 54 -9.66 -11.90 18.32
CA GLU A 54 -10.75 -12.16 19.27
C GLU A 54 -12.02 -11.40 18.88
N LEU A 55 -11.90 -10.10 18.60
CA LEU A 55 -13.03 -9.25 18.24
C LEU A 55 -13.70 -9.74 16.95
N ILE A 56 -12.92 -10.01 15.90
CA ILE A 56 -13.46 -10.52 14.62
C ILE A 56 -14.17 -11.86 14.83
N MET A 57 -13.56 -12.82 15.53
CA MET A 57 -14.21 -14.10 15.83
C MET A 57 -15.47 -13.94 16.68
N GLY A 58 -15.50 -12.95 17.59
CA GLY A 58 -16.67 -12.60 18.38
C GLY A 58 -17.80 -12.05 17.54
N GLU A 59 -17.51 -11.17 16.59
CA GLU A 59 -18.48 -10.64 15.64
C GLU A 59 -19.00 -11.72 14.68
N LEU A 60 -18.14 -12.59 14.13
CA LEU A 60 -18.55 -13.68 13.23
C LEU A 60 -19.53 -14.68 13.85
N LYS A 61 -19.63 -14.74 15.19
CA LYS A 61 -20.60 -15.58 15.91
C LYS A 61 -22.01 -14.96 15.99
N LYS A 62 -22.16 -13.70 15.64
CA LYS A 62 -23.44 -12.96 15.72
C LYS A 62 -24.25 -13.14 14.44
N PRO A 63 -25.58 -12.92 14.50
CA PRO A 63 -26.39 -12.70 13.31
C PRO A 63 -25.84 -11.56 12.44
N LYS A 64 -26.02 -11.65 11.12
CA LYS A 64 -25.44 -10.70 10.15
C LYS A 64 -25.90 -9.26 10.35
N ASP A 65 -27.12 -9.06 10.85
CA ASP A 65 -27.74 -7.77 11.15
C ASP A 65 -27.30 -7.16 12.49
N GLU A 66 -26.62 -7.92 13.35
CA GLU A 66 -26.04 -7.47 14.62
C GLU A 66 -24.51 -7.36 14.58
N GLN A 67 -23.91 -7.87 13.51
CA GLN A 67 -22.47 -7.95 13.29
C GLN A 67 -21.89 -6.58 12.92
N ALA A 68 -20.76 -6.19 13.52
CA ALA A 68 -19.96 -5.11 12.94
C ALA A 68 -19.38 -5.55 11.59
N GLU A 69 -19.34 -4.64 10.61
CA GLU A 69 -18.74 -4.94 9.31
C GLU A 69 -17.21 -4.83 9.34
N TRP A 70 -16.68 -3.91 10.15
CA TRP A 70 -15.26 -3.59 10.22
C TRP A 70 -14.78 -3.43 11.66
N VAL A 71 -13.53 -3.81 11.90
CA VAL A 71 -12.77 -3.51 13.11
C VAL A 71 -11.64 -2.56 12.73
N VAL A 72 -11.55 -1.44 13.45
CA VAL A 72 -10.48 -0.44 13.26
C VAL A 72 -9.51 -0.56 14.43
N TRP A 73 -8.23 -0.73 14.14
CA TRP A 73 -7.16 -0.64 15.13
C TRP A 73 -6.52 0.74 15.06
N TYR A 74 -6.19 1.31 16.21
CA TYR A 74 -5.33 2.49 16.34
C TYR A 74 -4.35 2.31 17.50
N ASP A 75 -3.12 2.81 17.33
CA ASP A 75 -2.12 2.85 18.40
C ASP A 75 -2.46 3.96 19.42
N ALA A 76 -2.03 3.77 20.67
CA ALA A 76 -2.36 4.67 21.79
C ALA A 76 -1.76 6.08 21.64
N ASP A 77 -0.82 6.27 20.73
CA ASP A 77 -0.17 7.54 20.40
C ASP A 77 -0.74 8.17 19.12
N THR A 78 -2.03 7.98 18.91
CA THR A 78 -2.80 8.65 17.85
C THR A 78 -3.88 9.55 18.47
N LEU A 79 -4.06 10.76 17.94
CA LEU A 79 -4.99 11.75 18.47
C LEU A 79 -6.04 12.15 17.42
N ILE A 80 -7.32 11.99 17.75
CA ILE A 80 -8.41 12.51 16.93
C ILE A 80 -8.39 14.04 16.96
N LEU A 81 -8.23 14.66 15.80
CA LEU A 81 -8.21 16.10 15.59
C LEU A 81 -9.60 16.64 15.22
N ASN A 82 -10.30 15.92 14.33
CA ASN A 82 -11.62 16.31 13.85
C ASN A 82 -12.65 15.21 14.16
N PRO A 83 -13.43 15.35 15.25
CA PRO A 83 -14.39 14.33 15.65
C PRO A 83 -15.63 14.27 14.73
N ASN A 84 -15.78 15.20 13.77
CA ASN A 84 -16.91 15.21 12.84
C ASN A 84 -16.75 14.25 11.66
N ILE A 85 -15.62 13.55 11.55
CA ILE A 85 -15.33 12.62 10.46
C ILE A 85 -15.62 11.20 10.92
N GLN A 86 -16.47 10.49 10.21
CA GLN A 86 -16.83 9.09 10.46
C GLN A 86 -15.82 8.13 9.84
N TRP A 87 -15.61 6.96 10.45
CA TRP A 87 -14.76 5.92 9.88
C TRP A 87 -15.33 5.34 8.57
N GLU A 88 -16.65 5.29 8.44
CA GLU A 88 -17.37 4.79 7.26
C GLU A 88 -16.98 5.53 5.99
N LEU A 89 -16.56 6.79 6.12
CA LEU A 89 -16.18 7.63 5.00
C LEU A 89 -15.03 7.01 4.18
N PHE A 90 -14.11 6.29 4.84
CA PHE A 90 -12.93 5.72 4.19
C PHE A 90 -13.18 4.34 3.59
N LEU A 91 -14.25 3.67 4.02
CA LEU A 91 -14.51 2.26 3.69
C LEU A 91 -14.72 2.06 2.19
N PRO A 92 -14.44 0.84 1.68
CA PRO A 92 -14.65 0.54 0.28
C PRO A 92 -16.13 0.54 -0.07
N PRO A 93 -16.52 1.09 -1.23
CA PRO A 93 -17.85 0.88 -1.79
C PRO A 93 -18.19 -0.61 -1.91
N ALA A 94 -19.48 -0.94 -1.88
CA ALA A 94 -19.96 -2.32 -1.95
C ALA A 94 -19.46 -3.11 -3.19
N ALA A 95 -19.14 -2.42 -4.28
CA ALA A 95 -18.54 -3.01 -5.48
C ALA A 95 -17.17 -3.67 -5.23
N PHE A 96 -16.48 -3.30 -4.15
CA PHE A 96 -15.17 -3.84 -3.76
C PHE A 96 -15.28 -4.72 -2.51
N ALA A 97 -16.27 -5.62 -2.49
CA ALA A 97 -16.52 -6.54 -1.38
C ALA A 97 -15.35 -7.51 -1.10
N ASN A 98 -14.43 -7.68 -2.04
CA ASN A 98 -13.22 -8.48 -1.89
C ASN A 98 -12.15 -7.84 -0.99
N ILE A 99 -12.24 -6.54 -0.71
CA ILE A 99 -11.28 -5.84 0.15
C ILE A 99 -11.60 -6.15 1.61
N ASN A 100 -10.68 -6.82 2.28
CA ASN A 100 -10.77 -7.24 3.67
C ASN A 100 -9.78 -6.53 4.59
N PHE A 101 -8.77 -5.85 4.04
CA PHE A 101 -7.82 -5.06 4.81
C PHE A 101 -7.62 -3.68 4.18
N MET A 102 -7.60 -2.65 5.02
CA MET A 102 -7.22 -1.30 4.61
C MET A 102 -6.14 -0.77 5.54
N ALA A 103 -5.13 -0.15 4.96
CA ALA A 103 -4.12 0.56 5.72
C ALA A 103 -3.66 1.79 4.94
N THR A 104 -2.90 2.63 5.63
CA THR A 104 -2.15 3.68 4.95
C THR A 104 -0.79 3.18 4.51
N LYS A 105 -0.29 3.74 3.40
CA LYS A 105 1.05 3.48 2.92
C LYS A 105 1.71 4.77 2.45
N ASN A 106 3.03 4.85 2.63
CA ASN A 106 3.88 5.91 2.12
C ASN A 106 5.12 5.30 1.44
N VAL A 107 6.12 6.13 1.14
CA VAL A 107 7.39 5.70 0.55
C VAL A 107 8.17 4.67 1.39
N ASP A 108 7.95 4.62 2.71
CA ASP A 108 8.59 3.67 3.65
C ASP A 108 7.75 2.39 3.85
N GLY A 109 6.63 2.28 3.15
CA GLY A 109 5.72 1.14 3.18
C GLY A 109 4.58 1.28 4.19
N VAL A 110 4.07 0.13 4.64
CA VAL A 110 2.90 0.06 5.52
C VAL A 110 3.26 0.46 6.94
N ASN A 111 2.43 1.28 7.58
CA ASN A 111 2.50 1.54 9.01
C ASN A 111 1.30 0.87 9.71
N ALA A 112 1.60 0.05 10.73
CA ALA A 112 0.62 -0.74 11.47
C ALA A 112 0.05 -0.02 12.71
N GLY A 113 0.10 1.31 12.74
CA GLY A 113 -0.48 2.11 13.81
C GLY A 113 -1.92 2.53 13.58
N LEU A 114 -2.42 2.45 12.34
CA LEU A 114 -3.85 2.50 12.06
C LEU A 114 -4.21 1.63 10.85
N PHE A 115 -5.13 0.68 11.04
CA PHE A 115 -5.59 -0.21 9.97
C PHE A 115 -7.01 -0.71 10.24
N PHE A 116 -7.64 -1.24 9.18
CA PHE A 116 -9.00 -1.76 9.19
C PHE A 116 -8.97 -3.22 8.76
N PHE A 117 -9.70 -4.07 9.48
CA PHE A 117 -10.05 -5.41 9.04
C PHE A 117 -11.54 -5.52 8.86
N ARG A 118 -11.98 -6.09 7.73
CA ARG A 118 -13.36 -6.53 7.57
C ARG A 118 -13.60 -7.70 8.50
N VAL A 119 -14.78 -7.77 9.10
CA VAL A 119 -15.19 -8.96 9.84
C VAL A 119 -15.57 -10.06 8.85
N ASP A 120 -14.56 -10.86 8.50
CA ASP A 120 -14.60 -11.90 7.47
C ASP A 120 -13.67 -13.07 7.85
N GLU A 121 -13.92 -14.25 7.31
CA GLU A 121 -13.07 -15.45 7.50
C GLU A 121 -11.63 -15.19 7.03
N TRP A 122 -11.45 -14.46 5.93
CA TRP A 122 -10.13 -14.09 5.43
C TRP A 122 -9.29 -13.36 6.49
N SER A 123 -9.92 -12.48 7.27
CA SER A 123 -9.21 -11.72 8.31
C SER A 123 -8.76 -12.63 9.46
N VAL A 124 -9.54 -13.67 9.77
CA VAL A 124 -9.17 -14.70 10.77
C VAL A 124 -7.94 -15.47 10.30
N GLU A 125 -7.92 -15.91 9.04
CA GLU A 125 -6.76 -16.60 8.45
C GLU A 125 -5.52 -15.69 8.46
N PHE A 126 -5.64 -14.46 7.96
CA PHE A 126 -4.54 -13.52 7.88
C PHE A 126 -3.93 -13.18 9.25
N LEU A 127 -4.77 -12.93 10.27
CA LEU A 127 -4.29 -12.64 11.63
C LEU A 127 -3.66 -13.87 12.30
N SER A 128 -4.18 -15.07 12.02
CA SER A 128 -3.61 -16.34 12.50
C SER A 128 -2.23 -16.59 11.90
N ASP A 129 -2.08 -16.35 10.60
CA ASP A 129 -0.81 -16.43 9.89
C ASP A 129 0.18 -15.38 10.41
N THR A 130 -0.29 -14.14 10.62
CA THR A 130 0.53 -13.06 11.19
C THR A 130 1.10 -13.43 12.55
N TYR A 131 0.27 -13.97 13.44
CA TYR A 131 0.70 -14.41 14.77
C TYR A 131 1.67 -15.60 14.72
N SER A 132 1.47 -16.51 13.77
CA SER A 132 2.21 -17.78 13.71
C SER A 132 3.50 -17.70 12.89
N LEU A 133 3.68 -16.65 12.09
CA LEU A 133 4.74 -16.53 11.08
C LEU A 133 6.14 -16.79 11.66
N GLY A 134 6.53 -16.05 12.69
CA GLY A 134 7.87 -16.17 13.29
C GLY A 134 8.18 -17.55 13.87
N ARG A 135 7.13 -18.30 14.25
CA ARG A 135 7.28 -19.66 14.77
C ARG A 135 7.34 -20.70 13.65
N LEU A 136 6.49 -20.57 12.65
CA LEU A 136 6.34 -21.56 11.57
C LEU A 136 7.37 -21.37 10.46
N ARG A 137 7.86 -20.14 10.28
CA ARG A 137 8.77 -19.73 9.22
C ARG A 137 9.94 -18.91 9.80
N PRO A 138 10.76 -19.51 10.70
CA PRO A 138 11.83 -18.80 11.40
C PRO A 138 12.96 -18.29 10.48
N GLU A 139 12.98 -18.70 9.22
CA GLU A 139 13.89 -18.21 8.20
C GLU A 139 13.51 -16.83 7.62
N ILE A 140 12.29 -16.37 7.89
CA ILE A 140 11.84 -15.03 7.49
C ILE A 140 12.30 -14.04 8.55
N ASP A 141 13.11 -13.07 8.15
CA ASP A 141 13.52 -11.98 9.03
C ASP A 141 12.34 -11.03 9.27
N ILE A 142 11.79 -11.12 10.47
CA ILE A 142 10.75 -10.22 10.99
C ILE A 142 11.27 -9.37 12.15
N SER A 143 12.59 -9.29 12.36
CA SER A 143 13.19 -8.62 13.51
C SER A 143 12.78 -7.13 13.64
N GLY A 144 12.83 -6.60 14.87
CA GLY A 144 12.41 -5.23 15.17
C GLY A 144 10.93 -5.16 15.57
N ASN A 145 10.11 -4.46 14.77
CA ASN A 145 8.66 -4.39 14.98
C ASN A 145 8.00 -5.65 14.38
N ILE A 146 8.01 -6.73 15.16
CA ILE A 146 7.73 -8.09 14.67
C ILE A 146 6.31 -8.27 14.13
N GLU A 147 5.29 -7.59 14.68
CA GLU A 147 3.92 -7.69 14.17
C GLU A 147 3.77 -6.94 12.85
N GLN A 148 4.32 -5.72 12.74
CA GLN A 148 4.26 -4.96 11.50
C GLN A 148 5.07 -5.66 10.41
N ASN A 149 6.24 -6.19 10.74
CA ASN A 149 7.09 -6.88 9.76
C ASN A 149 6.47 -8.21 9.32
N SER A 150 5.78 -8.93 10.22
CA SER A 150 5.00 -10.10 9.85
C SER A 150 3.85 -9.75 8.90
N MET A 151 3.08 -8.70 9.21
CA MET A 151 2.04 -8.21 8.31
C MET A 151 2.62 -7.75 6.97
N LYS A 152 3.70 -6.96 6.95
CA LYS A 152 4.36 -6.51 5.71
C LYS A 152 4.75 -7.68 4.81
N TYR A 153 5.32 -8.74 5.38
CA TYR A 153 5.66 -9.94 4.63
C TYR A 153 4.42 -10.58 4.00
N LEU A 154 3.36 -10.80 4.79
CA LEU A 154 2.13 -11.45 4.31
C LEU A 154 1.37 -10.58 3.30
N LEU A 155 1.30 -9.27 3.52
CA LEU A 155 0.69 -8.30 2.60
C LEU A 155 1.39 -8.25 1.24
N SER A 156 2.68 -8.60 1.19
CA SER A 156 3.45 -8.64 -0.06
C SER A 156 3.19 -9.88 -0.93
N GLN A 157 2.41 -10.85 -0.44
CA GLN A 157 2.11 -12.07 -1.17
C GLN A 157 1.01 -11.83 -2.22
N ASP A 158 1.19 -12.36 -3.44
CA ASP A 158 0.28 -12.05 -4.56
C ASP A 158 -1.16 -12.52 -4.33
N GLN A 159 -1.36 -13.60 -3.58
CA GLN A 159 -2.70 -14.07 -3.19
C GLN A 159 -3.39 -13.13 -2.19
N VAL A 160 -2.63 -12.34 -1.44
CA VAL A 160 -3.11 -11.39 -0.43
C VAL A 160 -3.43 -10.03 -1.06
N LYS A 161 -2.62 -9.54 -1.99
CA LYS A 161 -2.75 -8.18 -2.58
C LYS A 161 -4.12 -7.84 -3.15
N LYS A 162 -4.86 -8.83 -3.66
CA LYS A 162 -6.22 -8.63 -4.19
C LYS A 162 -7.28 -8.34 -3.11
N HIS A 163 -6.95 -8.53 -1.84
CA HIS A 163 -7.84 -8.33 -0.69
C HIS A 163 -7.52 -7.06 0.10
N ILE A 164 -6.55 -6.26 -0.35
CA ILE A 164 -6.06 -5.12 0.40
C ILE A 164 -6.19 -3.85 -0.42
N ILE A 165 -6.30 -2.72 0.27
CA ILE A 165 -6.21 -1.40 -0.33
C ILE A 165 -5.36 -0.49 0.54
N TYR A 166 -4.49 0.28 -0.12
CA TYR A 166 -3.71 1.32 0.53
C TYR A 166 -4.30 2.69 0.21
N GLN A 167 -4.54 3.48 1.25
CA GLN A 167 -5.03 4.84 1.14
C GLN A 167 -3.95 5.86 1.55
N PRO A 168 -4.08 7.14 1.14
CA PRO A 168 -3.12 8.17 1.50
C PRO A 168 -2.90 8.26 3.00
N GLN A 169 -1.63 8.33 3.42
CA GLN A 169 -1.30 8.36 4.85
C GLN A 169 -1.89 9.57 5.58
N SER A 170 -1.88 10.74 4.96
CA SER A 170 -2.47 11.96 5.48
C SER A 170 -3.99 11.90 5.74
N TRP A 171 -4.68 10.81 5.36
CA TRP A 171 -6.11 10.69 5.61
C TRP A 171 -6.44 10.34 7.05
N TYR A 172 -5.73 9.38 7.64
CA TYR A 172 -6.03 8.90 9.00
C TYR A 172 -4.82 8.27 9.69
N ASN A 173 -3.60 8.49 9.19
CA ASN A 173 -2.38 7.99 9.85
C ASN A 173 -1.18 8.92 9.61
N GLY A 174 -1.45 10.23 9.48
CA GLY A 174 -0.44 11.22 9.12
C GLY A 174 0.54 11.46 10.27
N PHE A 175 1.81 11.63 9.92
CA PHE A 175 2.89 11.81 10.88
C PHE A 175 3.12 13.28 11.17
N HIS A 176 3.41 13.60 12.43
CA HIS A 176 3.91 14.93 12.74
C HIS A 176 5.41 15.02 12.52
N GLY A 177 5.85 16.09 11.85
CA GLY A 177 7.24 16.55 11.93
C GLY A 177 8.27 15.70 11.21
N ASP A 178 7.85 14.78 10.33
CA ASP A 178 8.77 13.99 9.49
C ASP A 178 9.25 14.78 8.24
N GLY A 179 8.78 16.01 8.06
CA GLY A 179 9.18 16.93 7.00
C GLY A 179 8.68 16.55 5.60
N ARG A 180 7.79 15.55 5.49
CA ARG A 180 7.28 15.09 4.21
C ARG A 180 5.91 15.67 3.91
N ALA A 181 5.74 16.10 2.66
CA ALA A 181 4.49 16.73 2.22
C ALA A 181 3.33 15.74 2.12
N ASP A 182 3.59 14.44 1.93
CA ASP A 182 2.57 13.39 1.77
C ASP A 182 1.95 12.92 3.10
N THR A 183 2.58 13.26 4.22
CA THR A 183 2.17 12.92 5.60
C THR A 183 1.74 14.14 6.42
N GLU A 184 1.86 15.35 5.86
CA GLU A 184 1.58 16.62 6.53
C GLU A 184 0.13 16.71 7.04
N ILE A 185 0.00 17.09 8.31
CA ILE A 185 -1.29 17.28 8.99
C ILE A 185 -1.77 18.71 8.82
N ASN A 186 -2.97 18.87 8.29
CA ASN A 186 -3.62 20.14 8.01
C ASN A 186 -4.84 20.38 8.90
N GLU A 187 -5.28 21.63 8.98
CA GLU A 187 -6.55 21.99 9.64
C GLU A 187 -7.72 21.20 9.04
N GLY A 188 -8.59 20.67 9.91
CA GLY A 188 -9.71 19.82 9.51
C GLY A 188 -9.37 18.35 9.20
N ASP A 189 -8.10 17.96 9.24
CA ASP A 189 -7.70 16.55 9.11
C ASP A 189 -8.20 15.71 10.30
N MET A 190 -8.35 14.41 10.09
CA MET A 190 -8.98 13.52 11.06
C MET A 190 -8.11 13.24 12.28
N LEU A 191 -6.83 12.96 12.07
CA LEU A 191 -5.97 12.36 13.09
C LEU A 191 -4.49 12.70 12.85
N VAL A 192 -3.72 12.77 13.94
CA VAL A 192 -2.25 12.78 13.93
C VAL A 192 -1.71 11.55 14.67
N HIS A 193 -0.64 10.96 14.15
CA HIS A 193 0.07 9.84 14.74
C HIS A 193 1.49 10.26 15.16
N PHE A 194 1.83 10.03 16.43
CA PHE A 194 3.13 10.35 17.03
C PHE A 194 4.14 9.19 16.91
N ALA A 195 4.22 8.59 15.72
CA ALA A 195 5.07 7.44 15.41
C ALA A 195 6.57 7.77 15.38
N GLY A 196 7.43 6.81 15.69
CA GLY A 196 8.88 6.89 15.44
C GLY A 196 9.66 7.83 16.37
N ILE A 197 8.99 8.48 17.32
CA ILE A 197 9.64 9.23 18.42
C ILE A 197 9.93 8.21 19.52
N ASN A 198 11.13 7.62 19.49
CA ASN A 198 11.53 6.49 20.33
C ASN A 198 11.61 6.85 21.82
N HIS A 199 11.49 5.83 22.68
CA HIS A 199 11.62 5.97 24.13
C HIS A 199 13.04 6.36 24.60
N ASP A 200 14.06 6.06 23.80
CA ASP A 200 15.47 6.28 24.17
C ASP A 200 15.98 7.68 23.81
N ASP A 201 15.37 8.33 22.80
CA ASP A 201 15.53 9.74 22.48
C ASP A 201 14.23 10.46 22.85
N GLU A 202 14.23 11.09 24.02
CA GLU A 202 13.22 12.08 24.40
C GLU A 202 11.79 11.53 24.64
N GLU A 203 11.58 10.74 25.70
CA GLU A 203 10.25 10.66 26.36
C GLU A 203 9.69 12.09 26.62
N GLY A 204 10.58 13.07 26.79
CA GLY A 204 10.27 14.51 26.78
C GLY A 204 9.64 14.98 25.47
N ARG A 205 10.20 14.68 24.30
CA ARG A 205 9.77 15.27 23.01
C ARG A 205 8.45 14.74 22.54
N LYS A 206 8.20 13.43 22.65
CA LYS A 206 6.87 12.88 22.34
C LYS A 206 5.81 13.50 23.24
N ASN A 207 6.09 13.60 24.54
CA ASN A 207 5.16 14.20 25.50
C ASN A 207 4.95 15.70 25.28
N GLU A 208 6.01 16.44 24.98
CA GLU A 208 5.96 17.86 24.60
C GLU A 208 5.11 18.04 23.36
N LEU A 209 5.36 17.25 22.33
CA LEU A 209 4.63 17.33 21.08
C LEU A 209 3.14 17.00 21.27
N MET A 210 2.82 15.91 21.98
CA MET A 210 1.42 15.60 22.33
C MET A 210 0.77 16.76 23.09
N SER A 211 1.50 17.36 24.04
CA SER A 211 1.02 18.52 24.81
C SER A 211 0.81 19.76 23.94
N GLU A 212 1.71 20.04 23.00
CA GLU A 212 1.59 21.11 21.99
C GLU A 212 0.34 20.90 21.14
N TRP A 213 0.08 19.67 20.68
CA TRP A 213 -1.12 19.33 19.90
C TRP A 213 -2.41 19.48 20.70
N PHE A 214 -2.45 19.01 21.95
CA PHE A 214 -3.59 19.23 22.82
C PHE A 214 -3.85 20.73 23.00
N ALA A 215 -2.83 21.52 23.33
CA ALA A 215 -2.96 22.96 23.49
C ALA A 215 -3.43 23.64 22.19
N LYS A 216 -2.95 23.18 21.03
CA LYS A 216 -3.33 23.70 19.71
C LYS A 216 -4.82 23.47 19.41
N ILE A 217 -5.33 22.27 19.68
CA ILE A 217 -6.73 21.91 19.43
C ILE A 217 -7.66 22.58 20.44
N GLU A 218 -7.27 22.66 21.71
CA GLU A 218 -8.06 23.30 22.78
C GLU A 218 -8.17 24.81 22.59
N LYS A 219 -7.13 25.45 22.03
CA LYS A 219 -7.11 26.90 21.81
C LYS A 219 -7.98 27.32 20.63
N GLU A 220 -7.99 26.55 19.55
CA GLU A 220 -8.65 26.91 18.28
C GLU A 220 -9.48 25.72 17.74
N PRO A 221 -10.46 25.20 18.52
CA PRO A 221 -11.19 23.99 18.15
C PRO A 221 -11.94 24.12 16.82
N GLU A 222 -12.40 25.31 16.45
CA GLU A 222 -13.09 25.57 15.18
C GLU A 222 -12.25 25.35 13.93
N LYS A 223 -10.91 25.40 14.05
CA LYS A 223 -9.98 25.09 12.95
C LYS A 223 -9.77 23.59 12.75
N TRP A 224 -9.90 22.81 13.81
CA TRP A 224 -9.66 21.37 13.79
C TRP A 224 -10.96 20.59 13.62
N GLN A 225 -12.02 21.00 14.32
CA GLN A 225 -13.34 20.35 14.30
C GLN A 225 -14.21 20.92 13.18
N VAL A 226 -13.72 20.83 11.95
CA VAL A 226 -14.40 21.35 10.76
C VAL A 226 -15.53 20.39 10.33
N PRO A 227 -16.73 20.88 9.97
CA PRO A 227 -17.80 20.03 9.41
C PRO A 227 -17.30 19.22 8.21
N LEU A 228 -17.68 17.93 8.14
CA LEU A 228 -17.21 16.98 7.11
C LEU A 228 -17.30 17.55 5.69
N GLU A 229 -18.40 18.20 5.34
CA GLU A 229 -18.67 18.75 4.01
C GLU A 229 -17.71 19.86 3.60
N LYS A 230 -17.04 20.49 4.58
CA LYS A 230 -16.05 21.55 4.38
C LYS A 230 -14.62 21.05 4.38
N THR A 231 -14.40 19.77 4.70
CA THR A 231 -13.07 19.14 4.67
C THR A 231 -12.68 18.72 3.24
N LYS A 232 -11.44 18.29 3.06
CA LYS A 232 -10.95 17.70 1.80
C LYS A 232 -11.56 16.33 1.49
N TYR A 233 -12.02 15.60 2.51
CA TYR A 233 -12.26 14.18 2.43
C TYR A 233 -13.36 13.76 1.44
N PRO A 234 -14.56 14.36 1.41
CA PRO A 234 -15.62 13.89 0.52
C PRO A 234 -15.21 13.86 -0.95
N LYS A 235 -14.59 14.96 -1.43
CA LYS A 235 -14.12 15.06 -2.82
C LYS A 235 -12.92 14.16 -3.08
N ALA A 236 -11.97 14.08 -2.14
CA ALA A 236 -10.76 13.29 -2.29
C ALA A 236 -11.07 11.79 -2.37
N ILE A 237 -11.95 11.30 -1.50
CA ILE A 237 -12.35 9.88 -1.43
C ILE A 237 -13.21 9.49 -2.63
N GLU A 238 -14.15 10.35 -3.03
CA GLU A 238 -14.93 10.12 -4.26
C GLU A 238 -14.02 10.01 -5.49
N ALA A 239 -13.05 10.92 -5.62
CA ALA A 239 -12.09 10.91 -6.72
C ALA A 239 -11.17 9.67 -6.68
N PHE A 240 -10.74 9.25 -5.49
CA PHE A 240 -9.95 8.04 -5.27
C PHE A 240 -10.69 6.80 -5.77
N TRP A 241 -11.92 6.57 -5.28
CA TRP A 241 -12.67 5.37 -5.65
C TRP A 241 -13.06 5.36 -7.14
N LYS A 242 -13.40 6.52 -7.72
CA LYS A 242 -13.64 6.63 -9.18
C LYS A 242 -12.41 6.27 -10.00
N THR A 243 -11.23 6.73 -9.57
CA THR A 243 -9.98 6.43 -10.27
C THR A 243 -9.66 4.94 -10.13
N TYR A 244 -9.73 4.42 -8.91
CA TYR A 244 -9.50 3.00 -8.61
C TYR A 244 -10.43 2.07 -9.40
N GLU A 245 -11.73 2.37 -9.43
CA GLU A 245 -12.73 1.61 -10.19
C GLU A 245 -12.38 1.55 -11.68
N LYS A 246 -12.05 2.70 -12.27
CA LYS A 246 -11.64 2.79 -13.68
C LYS A 246 -10.37 1.97 -13.95
N SER A 247 -9.35 2.14 -13.11
CA SER A 247 -8.07 1.42 -13.22
C SER A 247 -8.28 -0.08 -13.14
N LYS A 248 -9.06 -0.53 -12.16
CA LYS A 248 -9.34 -1.94 -11.93
C LYS A 248 -10.17 -2.55 -13.07
N GLY A 249 -11.19 -1.83 -13.55
CA GLY A 249 -11.99 -2.26 -14.70
C GLY A 249 -11.17 -2.43 -15.98
N ILE A 250 -10.24 -1.51 -16.26
CA ILE A 250 -9.31 -1.67 -17.38
C ILE A 250 -8.42 -2.89 -17.16
N LEU A 251 -7.80 -3.00 -15.99
CA LEU A 251 -6.89 -4.11 -15.67
C LEU A 251 -7.56 -5.49 -15.84
N ASP A 252 -8.79 -5.63 -15.36
CA ASP A 252 -9.55 -6.89 -15.41
C ASP A 252 -10.06 -7.22 -16.81
N SER A 253 -10.29 -6.22 -17.67
CA SER A 253 -10.69 -6.43 -19.07
C SER A 253 -9.55 -6.94 -19.95
N VAL A 254 -8.30 -6.70 -19.56
CA VAL A 254 -7.12 -6.93 -20.41
C VAL A 254 -6.60 -8.36 -20.26
N HIS A 255 -6.69 -9.11 -21.35
CA HIS A 255 -6.15 -10.46 -21.46
C HIS A 255 -4.92 -10.44 -22.36
N VAL A 256 -3.72 -10.53 -21.77
CA VAL A 256 -2.46 -10.62 -22.51
C VAL A 256 -2.15 -12.09 -22.80
N ARG A 257 -1.86 -12.43 -24.06
CA ARG A 257 -1.40 -13.78 -24.43
C ARG A 257 0.01 -14.03 -23.86
N PRO A 258 0.28 -15.17 -23.21
CA PRO A 258 1.56 -15.44 -22.55
C PRO A 258 2.79 -15.35 -23.46
N ASP A 259 2.62 -15.69 -24.75
CA ASP A 259 3.73 -15.96 -25.67
C ASP A 259 4.11 -14.78 -26.59
N SER A 260 3.50 -13.60 -26.43
CA SER A 260 3.82 -12.47 -27.31
C SER A 260 5.15 -11.83 -26.93
N GLN A 261 6.16 -11.96 -27.80
CA GLN A 261 7.52 -11.46 -27.58
C GLN A 261 7.93 -10.32 -28.54
N SER A 262 7.01 -9.75 -29.32
CA SER A 262 7.33 -8.61 -30.19
C SER A 262 6.13 -7.73 -30.52
N GLY A 263 6.39 -6.43 -30.70
CA GLY A 263 5.41 -5.46 -31.20
C GLY A 263 4.47 -4.83 -30.15
N PRO A 264 3.28 -4.36 -30.56
CA PRO A 264 2.32 -3.65 -29.70
C PRO A 264 1.90 -4.42 -28.43
N ASP A 265 1.92 -5.74 -28.49
CA ASP A 265 1.58 -6.62 -27.37
C ASP A 265 2.56 -6.48 -26.19
N GLN A 266 3.83 -6.17 -26.44
CA GLN A 266 4.83 -5.96 -25.39
C GLN A 266 4.58 -4.63 -24.64
N ALA A 267 4.11 -3.59 -25.35
CA ALA A 267 3.74 -2.32 -24.73
C ALA A 267 2.48 -2.47 -23.87
N VAL A 268 1.48 -3.21 -24.36
CA VAL A 268 0.26 -3.56 -23.59
C VAL A 268 0.63 -4.37 -22.34
N LYS A 269 1.53 -5.35 -22.47
CA LYS A 269 2.01 -6.14 -21.33
C LYS A 269 2.68 -5.28 -20.27
N TRP A 270 3.62 -4.40 -20.66
CA TRP A 270 4.28 -3.50 -19.71
C TRP A 270 3.29 -2.56 -19.05
N ALA A 271 2.44 -1.87 -19.82
CA ALA A 271 1.45 -0.97 -19.26
C ALA A 271 0.47 -1.69 -18.31
N ARG A 272 0.11 -2.94 -18.60
CA ARG A 272 -0.69 -3.77 -17.69
C ARG A 272 0.05 -4.08 -16.39
N ASP A 273 1.32 -4.48 -16.46
CA ASP A 273 2.11 -4.81 -15.27
C ASP A 273 2.31 -3.58 -14.37
N GLU A 274 2.55 -2.40 -14.97
CA GLU A 274 2.61 -1.12 -14.24
C GLU A 274 1.26 -0.75 -13.63
N LEU A 275 0.16 -0.90 -14.36
CA LEU A 275 -1.18 -0.64 -13.83
C LEU A 275 -1.54 -1.60 -12.70
N LYS A 276 -1.20 -2.89 -12.82
CA LYS A 276 -1.38 -3.88 -11.77
C LYS A 276 -0.61 -3.49 -10.52
N TRP A 277 0.66 -3.13 -10.67
CA TRP A 277 1.46 -2.65 -9.56
C TRP A 277 0.89 -1.37 -8.93
N ALA A 278 0.44 -0.40 -9.75
CA ALA A 278 -0.18 0.82 -9.25
C ALA A 278 -1.47 0.53 -8.46
N VAL A 279 -2.32 -0.38 -8.94
CA VAL A 279 -3.57 -0.78 -8.27
C VAL A 279 -3.30 -1.51 -6.95
N GLU A 280 -2.30 -2.38 -6.90
CA GLU A 280 -2.06 -3.25 -5.73
C GLU A 280 -1.13 -2.64 -4.69
N GLU A 281 -0.17 -1.81 -5.11
CA GLU A 281 0.89 -1.32 -4.23
C GLU A 281 0.88 0.19 -4.02
N LEU A 282 0.33 0.96 -4.96
CA LEU A 282 0.38 2.43 -4.99
C LEU A 282 -0.98 3.09 -5.19
N ALA A 283 -2.08 2.43 -4.83
CA ALA A 283 -3.42 3.03 -5.01
C ALA A 283 -3.54 4.39 -4.30
N TYR A 284 -2.80 4.57 -3.19
CA TYR A 284 -2.70 5.81 -2.43
C TYR A 284 -2.08 6.98 -3.22
N ASP A 285 -1.27 6.71 -4.25
CA ASP A 285 -0.73 7.74 -5.14
C ASP A 285 -1.68 7.95 -6.32
N ALA A 286 -2.65 8.84 -6.12
CA ALA A 286 -3.65 9.16 -7.14
C ALA A 286 -3.04 9.67 -8.46
N THR A 287 -1.89 10.35 -8.39
CA THR A 287 -1.20 10.87 -9.59
C THR A 287 -0.62 9.71 -10.39
N TRP A 288 0.08 8.81 -9.70
CA TRP A 288 0.68 7.64 -10.33
C TRP A 288 -0.37 6.67 -10.89
N LEU A 289 -1.41 6.35 -10.10
CA LEU A 289 -2.49 5.47 -10.52
C LEU A 289 -3.19 6.02 -11.78
N LYS A 290 -3.49 7.32 -11.80
CA LYS A 290 -4.08 7.98 -12.97
C LYS A 290 -3.17 7.87 -14.19
N LYS A 291 -1.88 8.16 -14.04
CA LYS A 291 -0.89 8.06 -15.12
C LYS A 291 -0.84 6.64 -15.70
N CYS A 292 -0.70 5.60 -14.86
CA CYS A 292 -0.68 4.21 -15.33
C CYS A 292 -1.98 3.81 -16.03
N THR A 293 -3.11 4.36 -15.58
CA THR A 293 -4.42 4.12 -16.21
C THR A 293 -4.49 4.72 -17.61
N GLU A 294 -3.97 5.94 -17.79
CA GLU A 294 -3.91 6.62 -19.08
C GLU A 294 -2.92 5.93 -20.03
N ASP A 295 -1.74 5.55 -19.54
CA ASP A 295 -0.72 4.81 -20.30
C ASP A 295 -1.30 3.47 -20.80
N MET A 296 -2.07 2.76 -19.97
CA MET A 296 -2.71 1.52 -20.37
C MET A 296 -3.78 1.72 -21.44
N ALA A 297 -4.64 2.72 -21.29
CA ALA A 297 -5.64 3.06 -22.30
C ALA A 297 -4.99 3.44 -23.65
N GLN A 298 -3.88 4.16 -23.60
CA GLN A 298 -3.11 4.54 -24.79
C GLN A 298 -2.45 3.31 -25.46
N ALA A 299 -1.90 2.39 -24.67
CA ALA A 299 -1.31 1.15 -25.18
C ALA A 299 -2.35 0.27 -25.90
N LEU A 300 -3.55 0.12 -25.32
CA LEU A 300 -4.66 -0.61 -25.94
C LEU A 300 -5.10 0.02 -27.27
N THR A 301 -5.31 1.34 -27.27
CA THR A 301 -5.68 2.09 -28.48
C THR A 301 -4.64 1.93 -29.60
N THR A 302 -3.35 1.90 -29.24
CA THR A 302 -2.26 1.74 -30.20
C THR A 302 -2.22 0.33 -30.78
N ALA A 303 -2.37 -0.69 -29.94
CA ALA A 303 -2.40 -2.09 -30.37
C ALA A 303 -3.58 -2.40 -31.30
N GLU A 304 -4.78 -1.88 -30.99
CA GLU A 304 -5.96 -2.00 -31.86
C GLU A 304 -5.71 -1.39 -33.25
N ARG A 305 -5.10 -0.19 -33.30
CA ARG A 305 -4.78 0.47 -34.58
C ARG A 305 -3.78 -0.35 -35.40
N THR A 306 -2.75 -0.91 -34.79
CA THR A 306 -1.76 -1.74 -35.51
C THR A 306 -2.40 -3.01 -36.07
N GLN A 307 -3.27 -3.69 -35.31
CA GLN A 307 -4.00 -4.87 -35.79
C GLN A 307 -4.95 -4.55 -36.95
N VAL A 308 -5.51 -3.34 -37.01
CA VAL A 308 -6.36 -2.89 -38.14
C VAL A 308 -5.53 -2.62 -39.39
N VAL A 309 -4.32 -2.06 -39.25
CA VAL A 309 -3.42 -1.76 -40.38
C VAL A 309 -2.82 -3.03 -41.00
N GLU A 310 -2.60 -4.08 -40.20
CA GLU A 310 -2.07 -5.36 -40.68
C GLU A 310 -3.14 -6.30 -41.30
N ARG A 311 -4.44 -5.94 -41.28
CA ARG A 311 -5.44 -6.70 -42.04
C ARG A 311 -5.16 -6.51 -43.54
N PRO A 312 -4.87 -7.57 -44.31
CA PRO A 312 -4.62 -7.41 -45.73
C PRO A 312 -5.91 -6.89 -46.38
N THR A 313 -5.79 -5.77 -47.09
CA THR A 313 -6.76 -5.37 -48.10
C THR A 313 -6.76 -6.46 -49.16
N GLY A 314 -7.61 -7.47 -48.97
CA GLY A 314 -7.82 -8.55 -49.91
C GLY A 314 -8.30 -7.98 -51.24
N GLY A 315 -7.35 -7.81 -52.16
CA GLY A 315 -7.62 -7.54 -53.56
C GLY A 315 -8.49 -8.65 -54.13
N GLN A 316 -9.57 -8.24 -54.80
CA GLN A 316 -10.42 -9.12 -55.57
C GLN A 316 -9.62 -9.74 -56.73
N GLY A 317 -9.70 -11.07 -56.80
CA GLY A 317 -9.90 -11.83 -58.04
C GLY A 317 -8.79 -11.79 -59.09
N GLY A 318 -7.84 -12.71 -58.98
CA GLY A 318 -6.93 -13.11 -60.06
C GLY A 318 -6.95 -14.63 -60.22
N GLU A 319 -7.24 -15.07 -61.43
CA GLU A 319 -7.57 -16.42 -61.87
C GLU A 319 -6.55 -17.51 -61.51
N SER A 320 -7.08 -18.70 -61.23
CA SER A 320 -6.36 -19.96 -61.09
C SER A 320 -5.93 -20.51 -62.46
N GLY A 321 -4.64 -20.76 -62.64
CA GLY A 321 -4.12 -21.51 -63.79
C GLY A 321 -2.71 -22.07 -63.56
N GLY A 322 -2.61 -23.40 -63.54
CA GLY A 322 -1.53 -24.11 -64.23
C GLY A 322 -0.27 -24.52 -63.46
N HIS A 323 -0.12 -25.83 -63.27
CA HIS A 323 1.08 -26.60 -62.95
C HIS A 323 2.40 -26.15 -63.62
N ALA A 324 3.55 -26.26 -62.92
CA ALA A 324 4.54 -27.34 -63.10
C ALA A 324 5.89 -27.09 -62.37
N LYS A 325 6.51 -28.22 -61.99
CA LYS A 325 7.81 -28.50 -61.36
C LYS A 325 9.04 -27.71 -61.86
N GLN A 326 10.02 -27.46 -60.98
CA GLN A 326 11.40 -27.96 -61.15
C GLN A 326 12.28 -27.93 -59.89
N GLN A 327 13.15 -28.93 -59.79
CA GLN A 327 14.16 -29.22 -58.77
C GLN A 327 15.41 -28.33 -58.93
N ALA A 328 16.19 -28.14 -57.86
CA ALA A 328 17.60 -28.58 -57.78
C ALA A 328 18.26 -28.19 -56.44
N LEU A 329 18.98 -29.14 -55.84
CA LEU A 329 20.01 -28.96 -54.81
C LEU A 329 21.27 -28.30 -55.41
N THR A 330 22.05 -27.59 -54.58
CA THR A 330 23.51 -27.80 -54.45
C THR A 330 24.07 -27.19 -53.16
N ASP A 331 25.10 -27.87 -52.66
CA ASP A 331 25.93 -27.67 -51.47
C ASP A 331 26.68 -26.33 -51.36
N ALA A 332 27.01 -25.91 -50.12
CA ALA A 332 28.37 -26.02 -49.55
C ALA A 332 28.76 -24.89 -48.55
N LYS A 333 29.37 -25.36 -47.45
CA LYS A 333 30.49 -24.79 -46.66
C LYS A 333 30.28 -23.62 -45.67
N GLU A 334 30.46 -23.97 -44.40
CA GLU A 334 30.99 -23.14 -43.31
C GLU A 334 32.44 -22.70 -43.54
N PRO A 335 32.88 -21.66 -42.83
CA PRO A 335 34.11 -21.81 -42.04
C PRO A 335 34.03 -21.26 -40.62
N GLU A 336 34.81 -21.92 -39.75
CA GLU A 336 35.16 -21.57 -38.37
C GLU A 336 35.89 -20.21 -38.24
N GLN A 337 35.75 -19.56 -37.09
CA GLN A 337 36.73 -18.60 -36.56
C GLN A 337 36.99 -18.83 -35.06
N PRO A 338 38.20 -18.52 -34.56
CA PRO A 338 38.72 -19.03 -33.29
C PRO A 338 38.64 -18.01 -32.14
N ALA A 339 38.85 -18.53 -30.93
CA ALA A 339 38.95 -17.82 -29.66
C ALA A 339 40.40 -17.41 -29.30
N VAL A 340 40.51 -16.71 -28.16
CA VAL A 340 41.71 -16.31 -27.37
C VAL A 340 42.31 -14.97 -27.81
N GLY A 341 42.60 -13.99 -26.95
CA GLY A 341 42.61 -13.83 -25.48
C GLY A 341 43.39 -12.53 -25.16
N GLY A 342 43.38 -12.06 -23.91
CA GLY A 342 44.31 -10.99 -23.49
C GLY A 342 43.84 -10.12 -22.33
N GLN A 343 44.56 -10.24 -21.22
CA GLN A 343 44.44 -9.51 -19.95
C GLN A 343 44.93 -8.05 -20.04
N GLY A 344 44.56 -7.21 -19.06
CA GLY A 344 45.55 -6.31 -18.44
C GLY A 344 45.11 -4.89 -18.08
N HIS A 345 45.14 -4.63 -16.76
CA HIS A 345 45.52 -3.38 -16.07
C HIS A 345 44.55 -2.20 -15.86
N SER A 346 44.08 -2.13 -14.60
CA SER A 346 44.24 -1.06 -13.60
C SER A 346 44.53 0.39 -14.04
N SER A 347 43.75 1.33 -13.48
CA SER A 347 44.29 2.40 -12.62
C SER A 347 43.16 3.21 -11.97
N ASP A 348 43.30 3.40 -10.66
CA ASP A 348 42.60 4.39 -9.84
C ASP A 348 42.86 5.83 -10.31
N SER A 349 41.87 6.69 -10.13
CA SER A 349 42.09 8.08 -9.72
C SER A 349 40.87 8.66 -9.00
N GLN A 350 41.10 9.09 -7.76
CA GLN A 350 40.26 10.01 -7.00
C GLN A 350 40.40 11.43 -7.59
N GLU A 351 39.33 12.22 -7.55
CA GLU A 351 39.42 13.65 -7.21
C GLU A 351 38.06 14.26 -6.82
N GLN A 352 38.15 15.41 -6.15
CA GLN A 352 37.25 15.97 -5.15
C GLN A 352 36.14 16.90 -5.69
N LEU A 353 35.09 17.03 -4.86
CA LEU A 353 34.30 18.22 -4.49
C LEU A 353 34.13 19.38 -5.50
N ALA A 354 32.88 19.68 -5.84
CA ALA A 354 32.41 21.07 -5.92
C ALA A 354 30.89 21.16 -5.69
N ALA A 355 30.51 22.03 -4.75
CA ALA A 355 29.15 22.48 -4.50
C ALA A 355 28.67 23.37 -5.65
N GLY A 356 27.42 23.17 -6.06
CA GLY A 356 26.74 24.01 -7.05
C GLY A 356 25.23 23.91 -6.87
N THR A 357 24.66 24.95 -6.29
CA THR A 357 23.22 25.20 -6.16
C THR A 357 22.58 25.36 -7.53
N ASP A 358 21.56 24.55 -7.85
CA ASP A 358 20.46 24.93 -8.73
C ASP A 358 19.29 23.97 -8.53
N GLY A 359 18.23 24.46 -7.89
CA GLY A 359 17.01 23.71 -7.58
C GLY A 359 16.19 23.44 -8.85
N LYS A 360 16.46 22.33 -9.52
CA LYS A 360 15.48 21.63 -10.35
C LYS A 360 14.72 20.66 -9.45
N VAL A 361 13.40 20.71 -9.51
CA VAL A 361 12.51 19.72 -8.89
C VAL A 361 12.74 18.39 -9.59
N GLU A 362 13.60 17.55 -9.01
CA GLU A 362 13.74 16.15 -9.40
C GLU A 362 12.64 15.33 -8.71
N THR A 363 11.78 14.72 -9.52
CA THR A 363 10.88 13.64 -9.09
C THR A 363 11.71 12.48 -8.53
N PRO A 364 11.34 11.88 -7.38
CA PRO A 364 12.15 10.83 -6.77
C PRO A 364 12.23 9.60 -7.70
N ARG A 365 13.44 9.16 -8.02
CA ARG A 365 13.66 7.81 -8.54
C ARG A 365 13.43 6.82 -7.41
N ILE A 366 12.24 6.21 -7.38
CA ILE A 366 11.94 5.10 -6.48
C ILE A 366 12.82 3.91 -6.90
N SER A 367 13.81 3.61 -6.06
CA SER A 367 14.67 2.43 -6.16
C SER A 367 13.82 1.18 -5.91
N SER A 368 13.55 0.41 -6.97
CA SER A 368 12.83 -0.86 -6.91
C SER A 368 13.73 -1.99 -6.37
N GLN A 369 13.96 -2.02 -5.06
CA GLN A 369 14.38 -3.27 -4.43
C GLN A 369 13.17 -4.19 -4.31
N ARG A 370 12.99 -5.02 -5.36
CA ARG A 370 12.04 -6.14 -5.34
C ARG A 370 12.48 -7.13 -4.28
N PHE A 371 11.74 -7.24 -3.17
CA PHE A 371 11.80 -8.43 -2.32
C PHE A 371 11.22 -9.59 -3.14
N LYS A 372 12.10 -10.38 -3.78
CA LYS A 372 11.73 -11.68 -4.32
C LYS A 372 11.65 -12.65 -3.14
N GLY A 373 10.45 -12.91 -2.63
CA GLY A 373 10.21 -14.08 -1.80
C GLY A 373 10.48 -15.36 -2.59
N PRO A 374 10.99 -16.43 -1.98
CA PRO A 374 11.16 -17.71 -2.66
C PRO A 374 9.80 -18.31 -3.03
N PRO A 375 9.70 -19.06 -4.15
CA PRO A 375 8.48 -19.77 -4.50
C PRO A 375 8.15 -20.81 -3.42
N MET A 376 6.87 -20.88 -3.03
CA MET A 376 6.36 -22.02 -2.25
C MET A 376 6.07 -23.19 -3.20
N GLU A 377 6.59 -24.36 -2.87
CA GLU A 377 6.19 -25.65 -3.45
C GLU A 377 4.83 -26.11 -2.93
#